data_AF-A0A968MYK1-F1
#
_entry.id   AF-A0A968MYK1-F1
#
_cell.length_a   1.000
_cell.length_b   1.000
_cell.length_c   1.000
_cell.angle_alpha   90.00
_cell.angle_beta   90.00
_cell.angle_gamma   90.00
#
_symmetry.space_group_name_H-M   'P 1'
#
loop_
_entity.id
_entity.type
_entity.pdbx_description
1 polymer ?
#
loop_
_entity_poly.entity_id
_entity_poly.type
_entity_poly.pdbx_seq_one_letter_code
_entity_poly.pdbx_strand_id
1 'polypeptide(L)'
;MKPQTNDKIFKKNIANTVNLAKVILDSKNISYEVISAATKASYAEQIIECAHTRECDLIIIQLEKNLTLTKFLFGVKEQRILANPYKIPVMCINPRVELLKYAGLIN
;
A
#
# COMPACT_ATOMS: atom_id res chain seq x y z
N MET A 1 0.12 4.73 -3.86
CA MET A 1 -1.00 5.71 -3.82
C MET A 1 -1.13 6.28 -2.41
N LYS A 2 -1.42 7.58 -2.25
CA LYS A 2 -1.66 8.22 -0.94
C LYS A 2 -3.18 8.43 -0.70
N PRO A 3 -3.79 7.91 0.39
CA PRO A 3 -5.19 8.18 0.70
C PRO A 3 -5.41 9.64 1.14
N GLN A 4 -6.56 10.22 0.77
CA GLN A 4 -6.99 11.52 1.26
C GLN A 4 -7.80 11.36 2.55
N THR A 5 -7.49 12.19 3.56
CA THR A 5 -8.12 12.19 4.90
C THR A 5 -8.14 13.62 5.43
N ASN A 6 -8.90 13.94 6.48
CA ASN A 6 -8.86 15.24 7.16
C ASN A 6 -8.16 15.23 8.52
N ASP A 7 -7.81 14.04 9.03
CA ASP A 7 -7.10 13.88 10.29
C ASP A 7 -5.63 14.29 10.14
N LYS A 8 -5.18 15.26 10.94
CA LYS A 8 -3.81 15.81 10.90
C LYS A 8 -2.75 14.77 11.29
N ILE A 9 -3.01 13.93 12.29
CA ILE A 9 -2.09 12.89 12.75
C ILE A 9 -1.99 11.82 11.66
N PHE A 10 -3.13 11.40 11.12
CA PHE A 10 -3.17 10.41 10.05
C PHE A 10 -2.47 10.92 8.77
N LYS A 11 -2.71 12.17 8.37
CA LYS A 11 -1.99 12.83 7.26
C LYS A 11 -0.47 12.81 7.45
N LYS A 12 -0.01 13.12 8.67
CA LYS A 12 1.41 13.12 9.03
C LYS A 12 2.01 11.72 8.92
N ASN A 13 1.32 10.70 9.46
CA ASN A 13 1.77 9.32 9.39
C ASN A 13 1.90 8.83 7.94
N ILE A 14 0.90 9.12 7.10
CA ILE A 14 0.97 8.78 5.67
C ILE A 14 2.13 9.48 4.98
N ALA A 15 2.35 10.77 5.27
CA ALA A 15 3.47 11.51 4.69
C ALA A 15 4.83 10.91 5.09
N ASN A 16 4.99 10.54 6.35
CA ASN A 16 6.20 9.90 6.86
C ASN A 16 6.46 8.55 6.17
N THR A 17 5.43 7.71 6.03
CA THR A 17 5.55 6.41 5.33
C THR A 17 5.94 6.59 3.87
N VAL A 18 5.32 7.54 3.16
CA VAL A 18 5.67 7.84 1.77
C VAL A 18 7.12 8.33 1.68
N ASN A 19 7.56 9.22 2.58
CA ASN A 19 8.93 9.72 2.57
C ASN A 19 9.96 8.61 2.85
N LEU A 20 9.67 7.72 3.79
CA LEU A 20 10.54 6.56 4.05
C LEU A 20 10.66 5.67 2.81
N ALA A 21 9.55 5.38 2.12
CA ALA A 21 9.56 4.60 0.90
C ALA A 21 10.41 5.26 -0.20
N LYS A 22 10.28 6.59 -0.38
CA LYS A 22 11.10 7.37 -1.32
C LYS A 22 12.59 7.21 -1.04
N VAL A 23 13.01 7.46 0.20
CA VAL A 23 14.42 7.34 0.61
C VAL A 23 14.98 5.94 0.32
N ILE A 24 14.20 4.90 0.61
CA ILE A 24 14.60 3.51 0.33
C ILE A 24 14.75 3.27 -1.18
N LEU A 25 13.77 3.70 -1.99
CA LEU A 25 13.79 3.51 -3.45
C LEU A 25 14.92 4.32 -4.10
N ASP A 26 15.11 5.57 -3.68
CA ASP A 26 16.21 6.45 -4.10
C ASP A 26 17.57 5.82 -3.80
N SER A 27 17.75 5.26 -2.58
CA SER A 27 19.00 4.58 -2.19
C SER A 27 19.33 3.34 -3.04
N LYS A 28 18.32 2.79 -3.74
CA LYS A 28 18.44 1.63 -4.62
C LYS A 28 18.39 2.03 -6.11
N ASN A 29 18.36 3.32 -6.43
CA ASN A 29 18.19 3.86 -7.78
C ASN A 29 16.94 3.29 -8.48
N ILE A 30 15.86 3.06 -7.73
CA ILE A 30 14.59 2.58 -8.27
C ILE A 30 13.71 3.78 -8.60
N SER A 31 13.33 3.92 -9.87
CA SER A 31 12.42 4.95 -10.33
C SER A 31 11.01 4.75 -9.75
N TYR A 32 10.35 5.82 -9.32
CA TYR A 32 9.00 5.77 -8.77
C TYR A 32 8.16 7.00 -9.11
N GLU A 33 6.84 6.82 -9.04
CA GLU A 33 5.85 7.89 -9.11
C GLU A 33 4.98 7.86 -7.83
N VAL A 34 4.70 9.03 -7.24
CA VAL A 34 3.77 9.13 -6.11
C VAL A 34 2.42 9.63 -6.58
N ILE A 35 1.48 8.69 -6.67
CA ILE A 35 0.10 8.96 -7.09
C ILE A 35 -0.78 9.23 -5.86
N SER A 36 -1.63 10.25 -5.92
CA SER A 36 -2.61 10.56 -4.86
C SER A 36 -4.00 10.07 -5.26
N ALA A 37 -4.73 9.49 -4.32
CA ALA A 37 -6.10 9.03 -4.54
C ALA A 37 -7.03 10.23 -4.82
N ALA A 38 -7.99 10.06 -5.73
CA ALA A 38 -9.14 10.94 -5.91
C ALA A 38 -10.22 10.68 -4.85
N THR A 39 -11.20 11.58 -4.71
CA THR A 39 -12.18 11.55 -3.61
C THR A 39 -13.44 10.73 -3.87
N LYS A 40 -13.72 10.31 -5.10
CA LYS A 40 -15.05 9.82 -5.50
C LYS A 40 -15.25 8.30 -5.49
N ALA A 41 -14.20 7.51 -5.63
CA ALA A 41 -14.28 6.03 -5.70
C ALA A 41 -13.67 5.37 -4.45
N SER A 42 -13.95 4.08 -4.21
CA SER A 42 -13.31 3.38 -3.10
C SER A 42 -11.79 3.30 -3.31
N TYR A 43 -11.02 3.30 -2.22
CA TYR A 43 -9.56 3.28 -2.29
C TYR A 43 -9.02 2.06 -3.05
N ALA A 44 -9.67 0.90 -2.88
CA ALA A 44 -9.31 -0.33 -3.59
C ALA A 44 -9.55 -0.22 -5.11
N GLU A 45 -10.71 0.30 -5.53
CA GLU A 45 -11.01 0.51 -6.97
C GLU A 45 -10.01 1.46 -7.61
N GLN A 46 -9.64 2.54 -6.94
CA GLN A 46 -8.66 3.48 -7.47
C GLN A 46 -7.27 2.86 -7.66
N ILE A 47 -6.83 1.96 -6.77
CA ILE A 47 -5.58 1.21 -6.95
C ILE A 47 -5.68 0.32 -8.19
N ILE A 48 -6.79 -0.41 -8.31
CA ILE A 48 -7.03 -1.36 -9.40
C ILE A 48 -7.07 -0.64 -10.75
N GLU A 49 -7.84 0.44 -10.86
CA GLU A 49 -7.93 1.24 -12.09
C GLU A 49 -6.60 1.90 -12.45
N CYS A 50 -5.87 2.40 -11.44
CA CYS A 50 -4.55 2.97 -11.66
C CYS A 50 -3.56 1.93 -12.19
N ALA A 51 -3.56 0.72 -11.62
CA ALA A 51 -2.70 -0.38 -12.05
C ALA A 51 -3.06 -0.84 -13.48
N HIS A 52 -4.36 -0.96 -13.79
CA HIS A 52 -4.83 -1.32 -15.12
C HIS A 52 -4.48 -0.28 -16.18
N THR A 53 -4.79 0.99 -15.92
CA THR A 53 -4.55 2.10 -16.87
C THR A 53 -3.07 2.30 -17.17
N ARG A 54 -2.19 1.95 -16.23
CA ARG A 54 -0.72 2.01 -16.40
C ARG A 54 -0.09 0.68 -16.78
N GLU A 55 -0.90 -0.33 -17.12
CA GLU A 55 -0.43 -1.65 -17.57
C GLU A 55 0.57 -2.30 -16.58
N CYS A 56 0.32 -2.17 -15.28
CA CYS A 56 1.19 -2.73 -14.25
C CYS A 56 1.12 -4.26 -14.21
N ASP A 57 2.28 -4.92 -14.14
CA ASP A 57 2.38 -6.38 -14.05
C ASP A 57 2.11 -6.94 -12.65
N LEU A 58 2.17 -6.10 -11.61
CA LEU A 58 2.05 -6.52 -10.21
C LEU A 58 1.52 -5.39 -9.33
N ILE A 59 0.56 -5.72 -8.47
CA ILE A 59 0.12 -4.87 -7.36
C ILE A 59 0.76 -5.40 -6.07
N ILE A 60 1.45 -4.52 -5.34
CA ILE A 60 2.03 -4.86 -4.02
C ILE A 60 1.24 -4.14 -2.94
N ILE A 61 0.76 -4.89 -1.95
CA ILE A 61 0.06 -4.36 -0.77
C ILE A 61 0.67 -4.91 0.52
N GLN A 62 0.65 -4.10 1.57
CA GLN A 62 1.02 -4.53 2.91
C GLN A 62 -0.23 -4.92 3.70
N LEU A 63 -0.18 -6.03 4.42
CA LEU A 63 -1.26 -6.50 5.29
C LEU A 63 -1.27 -5.75 6.63
N GLU A 64 -2.43 -5.73 7.29
CA GLU A 64 -2.52 -5.26 8.68
C GLU A 64 -1.84 -6.25 9.65
N LYS A 65 -1.24 -5.73 10.73
CA LYS A 65 -0.39 -6.51 11.66
C LYS A 65 -1.07 -7.74 12.28
N ASN A 66 -2.39 -7.71 12.45
CA ASN A 66 -3.17 -8.74 13.13
C ASN A 66 -4.03 -9.59 12.18
N LEU A 67 -3.80 -9.48 10.87
CA LEU A 67 -4.61 -10.17 9.89
C LEU A 67 -4.05 -11.55 9.58
N THR A 68 -4.82 -12.59 9.90
CA THR A 68 -4.54 -13.97 9.47
C THR A 68 -4.91 -14.11 7.99
N LEU A 69 -4.14 -14.89 7.21
CA LEU A 69 -4.41 -15.10 5.77
C LEU A 69 -5.86 -15.54 5.49
N THR A 70 -6.47 -16.31 6.39
CA THR A 70 -7.89 -16.69 6.32
C THR A 70 -8.85 -15.52 6.50
N LYS A 71 -8.59 -14.60 7.43
CA LYS A 71 -9.39 -13.36 7.56
C LYS A 71 -9.22 -12.44 6.36
N PHE A 72 -8.07 -12.49 5.71
CA PHE A 72 -7.78 -11.72 4.50
C PHE A 72 -8.57 -12.20 3.27
N LEU A 73 -8.76 -13.52 3.14
CA LEU A 73 -9.55 -14.13 2.06
C LEU A 73 -11.07 -13.97 2.27
N PHE A 74 -11.52 -13.85 3.52
CA PHE A 74 -12.93 -13.77 3.88
C PHE A 74 -13.24 -12.44 4.59
N GLY A 75 -13.65 -11.41 3.82
CA GLY A 75 -14.43 -10.28 4.35
C GLY A 75 -13.70 -8.96 4.64
N VAL A 76 -12.45 -8.78 4.21
CA VAL A 76 -11.72 -7.50 4.38
C VAL A 76 -11.64 -6.67 3.10
N LYS A 77 -11.38 -5.36 3.24
CA LYS A 77 -11.35 -4.39 2.13
C LYS A 77 -10.32 -4.75 1.05
N GLU A 78 -9.27 -5.43 1.44
CA GLU A 78 -8.20 -5.89 0.57
C GLU A 78 -8.63 -7.04 -0.35
N GLN A 79 -9.70 -7.77 -0.02
CA GLN A 79 -10.28 -8.81 -0.88
C GLN A 79 -10.64 -8.24 -2.26
N ARG A 80 -11.09 -6.97 -2.33
CA ARG A 80 -11.38 -6.29 -3.61
C ARG A 80 -10.14 -6.19 -4.50
N ILE A 81 -8.96 -5.94 -3.91
CA ILE A 81 -7.70 -5.86 -4.63
C ILE A 81 -7.27 -7.24 -5.13
N LEU A 82 -7.44 -8.29 -4.31
CA LEU A 82 -7.16 -9.67 -4.72
C LEU A 82 -8.07 -10.15 -5.84
N ALA A 83 -9.37 -9.86 -5.71
CA ALA A 83 -10.39 -10.19 -6.70
C ALA A 83 -10.50 -9.12 -7.78
N ASN A 84 -9.39 -8.42 -8.10
CA ASN A 84 -9.41 -7.37 -9.10
C ASN A 84 -9.87 -7.94 -10.47
N PRO A 85 -10.80 -7.28 -11.17
CA PRO A 85 -11.39 -7.80 -12.39
C PRO A 85 -10.39 -7.95 -13.55
N TYR A 86 -9.29 -7.19 -13.51
CA TYR A 86 -8.23 -7.21 -14.51
C TYR A 86 -7.24 -8.37 -14.33
N LYS A 87 -7.38 -9.17 -13.27
CA LYS A 87 -6.53 -10.33 -12.95
C LYS A 87 -5.03 -9.99 -12.85
N ILE A 88 -4.72 -8.76 -12.48
CA ILE A 88 -3.34 -8.33 -12.20
C ILE A 88 -2.86 -9.10 -10.96
N PRO A 89 -1.69 -9.77 -11.02
CA PRO A 89 -1.10 -10.43 -9.88
C PRO A 89 -1.00 -9.51 -8.66
N VAL A 90 -1.28 -10.03 -7.46
CA VAL A 90 -1.20 -9.27 -6.21
C VAL A 90 -0.24 -9.95 -5.24
N MET A 91 0.81 -9.24 -4.83
CA MET A 91 1.73 -9.67 -3.78
C MET A 91 1.34 -9.02 -2.45
N CYS A 92 1.11 -9.86 -1.44
CA CYS A 92 0.76 -9.43 -0.10
C CYS A 92 1.98 -9.55 0.82
N ILE A 93 2.41 -8.43 1.38
CA ILE A 93 3.56 -8.36 2.28
C ILE A 93 3.06 -8.31 3.72
N ASN A 94 3.45 -9.30 4.53
CA ASN A 94 3.23 -9.25 5.97
C ASN A 94 4.16 -8.20 6.62
N PRO A 95 3.64 -7.28 7.44
CA PRO A 95 4.47 -6.29 8.10
C PRO A 95 5.37 -6.96 9.13
N ARG A 96 6.69 -6.84 8.96
CA ARG A 96 7.67 -7.30 9.95
C ARG A 96 8.06 -6.16 10.88
N VAL A 97 7.24 -5.91 11.88
CA VAL A 97 7.48 -4.90 12.93
C VAL A 97 8.82 -5.07 13.65
N GLU A 98 9.30 -6.30 13.74
CA GLU A 98 10.59 -6.61 14.38
C GLU A 98 11.76 -6.00 13.61
N LEU A 99 11.73 -5.99 12.27
CA LEU A 99 12.83 -5.47 11.45
C LEU A 99 13.01 -3.96 11.60
N LEU A 100 11.95 -3.21 11.89
CA LEU A 100 12.03 -1.77 12.14
C LEU A 100 12.75 -1.45 13.47
N LYS A 101 12.61 -2.32 14.48
CA LYS A 101 13.36 -2.21 15.74
C LYS A 101 14.84 -2.51 15.53
N TYR A 102 15.16 -3.57 14.79
CA TYR A 102 16.55 -3.95 14.48
C TYR A 102 17.29 -2.93 13.61
N ALA A 103 16.57 -2.21 12.74
CA ALA A 103 17.13 -1.14 11.92
C ALA A 103 17.34 0.19 12.67
N GLY A 104 16.99 0.28 13.96
CA GLY A 104 17.11 1.51 14.76
C GLY A 104 16.19 2.64 14.33
N LEU A 105 15.14 2.35 13.54
CA LEU A 105 14.23 3.34 12.97
C LEU A 105 13.05 3.69 13.89
N ILE A 106 12.84 2.88 14.94
CA ILE A 106 11.87 3.11 16.01
C ILE A 106 12.47 2.58 17.33
N ASN A 107 12.38 3.39 18.39
CA ASN A 107 12.74 3.00 19.76
C ASN A 107 11.59 2.24 20.43
#